data_AF-D1PDD0-F1
#
_entry.id   AF-D1PDD0-F1
#
_cell.length_a   1.000
_cell.length_b   1.000
_cell.length_c   1.000
_cell.angle_alpha   90.00
_cell.angle_beta   90.00
_cell.angle_gamma   90.00
#
_symmetry.space_group_name_H-M   'P 1'
#
loop_
_entity.id
_entity.type
_entity.pdbx_description
1 polymer ?
#
loop_
_entity_poly.entity_id
_entity_poly.type
_entity_poly.pdbx_seq_one_letter_code
_entity_poly.pdbx_strand_id
1 'polypeptide(L)'
;MFFSLWVVQCIGAGYKSNIYVENSVYATAATQKKPWDCKTSGSYKDYNITLMGCEGASDAQSKSGNNEYFVPAKYYTYKANDASEVKNYVTAAAGATLKMSYGSGISKSRSVSFGDTDRQTTGICDFTEAASVLSTRIFTLKGNEVQTLQPGLNIVKTTYSDGHTDVKKVLKK
;
A
#
# COMPACT_ATOMS: atom_id res chain seq x y z
N MET A 1 37.70 7.41 15.17
CA MET A 1 36.50 8.26 15.26
C MET A 1 35.29 7.33 15.28
N PHE A 2 34.69 7.11 16.46
CA PHE A 2 33.54 6.24 16.61
C PHE A 2 32.30 6.99 16.14
N PHE A 3 31.71 6.58 15.01
CA PHE A 3 30.36 6.99 14.67
C PHE A 3 29.43 6.30 15.68
N SER A 4 28.91 7.09 16.64
CA SER A 4 27.78 6.68 17.46
C SER A 4 26.62 6.34 16.51
N LEU A 5 26.31 5.05 16.36
CA LEU A 5 25.07 4.58 15.75
C LEU A 5 23.91 5.18 16.57
N TRP A 6 23.32 6.25 16.04
CA TRP A 6 22.05 6.76 16.54
C TRP A 6 21.04 5.63 16.41
N VAL A 7 20.61 5.09 17.55
CA VAL A 7 19.53 4.10 17.60
C VAL A 7 18.25 4.83 17.19
N VAL A 8 17.92 4.80 15.89
CA VAL A 8 16.64 5.29 15.38
C VAL A 8 15.57 4.35 15.91
N GLN A 9 14.74 4.83 16.83
CA GLN A 9 13.62 4.04 17.34
C GLN A 9 12.49 4.09 16.32
N CYS A 10 11.87 2.95 16.05
CA CYS A 10 10.80 2.88 15.05
C CYS A 10 9.53 3.58 15.52
N ILE A 11 9.27 3.53 16.83
CA ILE A 11 8.03 4.02 17.43
C ILE A 11 8.34 4.96 18.59
N GLY A 12 7.81 6.18 18.53
CA GLY A 12 7.91 7.15 19.62
C GLY A 12 6.59 7.28 20.37
N ALA A 13 6.56 6.90 21.65
CA ALA A 13 5.43 7.16 22.52
C ALA A 13 5.46 8.62 22.99
N GLY A 14 4.73 9.48 22.28
CA GLY A 14 4.60 10.91 22.58
C GLY A 14 3.55 11.23 23.64
N TYR A 15 3.49 12.50 24.05
CA TYR A 15 2.51 12.97 25.03
C TYR A 15 1.07 12.70 24.57
N LYS A 16 0.26 12.12 25.47
CA LYS A 16 -1.11 11.67 25.27
C LYS A 16 -1.31 10.61 24.17
N SER A 17 -0.23 9.98 23.69
CA SER A 17 -0.35 8.87 22.76
C SER A 17 -0.91 7.63 23.46
N ASN A 18 -1.71 6.84 22.74
CA ASN A 18 -2.19 5.55 23.19
C ASN A 18 -2.03 4.56 22.03
N ILE A 19 -0.89 3.89 22.02
CA ILE A 19 -0.37 3.15 20.87
C ILE A 19 -0.59 1.66 21.10
N TYR A 20 -1.09 0.98 20.08
CA TYR A 20 -1.19 -0.48 20.07
C TYR A 20 -0.52 -0.99 18.79
N VAL A 21 0.48 -1.85 18.96
CA VAL A 21 1.29 -2.43 17.90
C VAL A 21 1.17 -3.93 18.02
N GLU A 22 0.71 -4.59 16.97
CA GLU A 22 0.68 -6.04 16.93
C GLU A 22 1.19 -6.61 15.62
N ASN A 23 1.62 -7.87 15.69
CA ASN A 23 2.01 -8.71 14.56
C ASN A 23 2.94 -8.01 13.55
N SER A 24 3.80 -7.13 14.05
CA SER A 24 4.75 -6.34 13.25
C SER A 24 6.13 -6.97 13.27
N VAL A 25 6.96 -6.66 12.27
CA VAL A 25 8.28 -7.29 12.08
C VAL A 25 9.40 -6.26 12.28
N TYR A 26 10.28 -6.53 13.25
CA TYR A 26 11.50 -5.76 13.49
C TYR A 26 12.69 -6.53 12.92
N ALA A 27 13.05 -6.20 11.67
CA ALA A 27 13.95 -7.02 10.86
C ALA A 27 15.46 -6.82 11.12
N THR A 28 15.87 -5.79 11.85
CA THR A 28 17.30 -5.46 12.04
C THR A 28 17.67 -5.45 13.51
N ALA A 29 18.92 -5.78 13.84
CA ALA A 29 19.39 -5.77 15.23
C ALA A 29 19.15 -4.42 15.94
N ALA A 30 19.23 -3.31 15.22
CA ALA A 30 18.95 -1.98 15.77
C ALA A 30 17.48 -1.82 16.19
N THR A 31 16.56 -2.24 15.33
CA THR A 31 15.12 -2.12 15.56
C THR A 31 14.61 -3.16 16.57
N GLN A 32 15.28 -4.31 16.68
CA GLN A 32 15.00 -5.32 17.70
C GLN A 32 15.48 -4.89 19.10
N LYS A 33 16.62 -4.21 19.20
CA LYS A 33 17.19 -3.75 20.47
C LYS A 33 16.33 -2.67 21.14
N LYS A 34 15.73 -1.78 20.34
CA LYS A 34 14.91 -0.66 20.84
C LYS A 34 13.76 -0.36 19.87
N PRO A 35 12.72 -1.20 19.84
CA PRO A 35 11.60 -1.06 18.89
C PRO A 35 10.80 0.21 19.12
N TRP A 36 10.73 0.66 20.37
CA TRP A 36 10.05 1.89 20.76
C TRP A 36 10.83 2.66 21.83
N ASP A 37 10.47 3.93 22.02
CA ASP A 37 10.99 4.78 23.08
C ASP A 37 9.93 5.74 23.59
N CYS A 38 10.03 6.10 24.87
CA CYS A 38 9.24 7.17 25.42
C CYS A 38 9.81 8.52 24.94
N LYS A 39 8.96 9.36 24.34
CA LYS A 39 9.32 10.68 23.80
C LYS A 39 8.66 11.83 24.57
N THR A 40 8.17 11.55 25.76
CA THR A 40 7.64 12.57 26.66
C THR A 40 8.75 13.34 27.37
N SER A 41 8.45 14.56 27.81
CA SER A 41 9.40 15.40 28.54
C SER A 41 8.69 16.40 29.46
N GLY A 42 9.39 16.90 30.48
CA GLY A 42 8.86 17.90 31.41
C GLY A 42 7.58 17.44 32.10
N SER A 43 6.54 18.27 32.07
CA SER A 43 5.21 17.98 32.60
C SER A 43 4.33 17.14 31.65
N TYR A 44 4.76 16.92 30.41
CA TYR A 44 3.99 16.25 29.37
C TYR A 44 4.25 14.74 29.36
N LYS A 45 3.96 14.06 30.47
CA LYS A 45 4.43 12.68 30.71
C LYS A 45 3.50 11.58 30.26
N ASP A 46 2.22 11.86 30.06
CA ASP A 46 1.24 10.80 29.81
C ASP A 46 1.45 10.13 28.46
N TYR A 47 1.46 8.80 28.44
CA TYR A 47 1.50 7.97 27.23
C TYR A 47 1.07 6.55 27.60
N ASN A 48 0.60 5.79 26.62
CA ASN A 48 0.33 4.37 26.74
C ASN A 48 0.88 3.68 25.47
N ILE A 49 1.54 2.54 25.65
CA ILE A 49 1.98 1.70 24.53
C ILE A 49 1.78 0.22 24.86
N THR A 50 1.28 -0.53 23.89
CA THR A 50 1.22 -1.99 23.88
C THR A 50 1.91 -2.52 22.62
N LEU A 51 2.85 -3.45 22.79
CA LEU A 51 3.43 -4.28 21.75
C LEU A 51 3.03 -5.73 22.03
N MET A 52 2.49 -6.43 21.04
CA MET A 52 2.02 -7.82 21.17
C MET A 52 2.29 -8.64 19.90
N GLY A 53 2.76 -9.87 20.03
CA GLY A 53 2.89 -10.82 18.92
C GLY A 53 3.85 -10.36 17.81
N CYS A 54 4.77 -9.44 18.10
CA CYS A 54 5.71 -8.92 17.11
C CYS A 54 6.88 -9.87 16.89
N GLU A 55 7.36 -10.00 15.64
CA GLU A 55 8.59 -10.73 15.35
C GLU A 55 9.80 -9.82 15.57
N GLY A 56 10.78 -10.29 16.35
CA GLY A 56 12.00 -9.53 16.65
C GLY A 56 11.85 -8.51 17.79
N ALA A 57 10.69 -8.43 18.44
CA ALA A 57 10.49 -7.63 19.64
C ALA A 57 9.64 -8.42 20.65
N SER A 58 10.01 -8.39 21.92
CA SER A 58 9.18 -8.98 22.98
C SER A 58 7.92 -8.16 23.21
N ASP A 59 6.86 -8.87 23.62
CA ASP A 59 5.64 -8.23 24.11
C ASP A 59 5.96 -7.27 25.26
N ALA A 60 5.33 -6.09 25.21
CA ALA A 60 5.59 -5.05 26.19
C ALA A 60 4.35 -4.18 26.39
N GLN A 61 4.13 -3.76 27.63
CA GLN A 61 3.19 -2.71 27.96
C GLN A 61 3.87 -1.68 28.87
N SER A 62 3.64 -0.41 28.58
CA SER A 62 4.14 0.69 29.39
C SER A 62 3.16 1.85 29.36
N LYS A 63 2.99 2.50 30.51
CA LYS A 63 2.14 3.69 30.63
C LYS A 63 2.69 4.71 31.61
N SER A 64 2.27 5.95 31.38
CA SER A 64 2.30 7.04 32.34
C SER A 64 0.94 7.74 32.32
N GLY A 65 0.43 8.08 33.50
CA GLY A 65 -0.93 8.59 33.67
C GLY A 65 -1.97 7.49 33.94
N ASN A 66 -3.24 7.86 33.90
CA ASN A 66 -4.35 7.02 34.38
C ASN A 66 -5.24 6.45 33.26
N ASN A 67 -4.97 6.77 32.00
CA ASN A 67 -5.78 6.29 30.88
C ASN A 67 -5.64 4.78 30.70
N GLU A 68 -6.74 4.12 30.32
CA GLU A 68 -6.71 2.72 29.91
C GLU A 68 -5.87 2.52 28.64
N TYR A 69 -5.30 1.32 28.48
CA TYR A 69 -4.66 0.94 27.23
C TYR A 69 -5.68 0.90 26.10
N PHE A 70 -5.27 1.42 24.95
CA PHE A 70 -6.03 1.29 23.72
C PHE A 70 -6.05 -0.19 23.30
N VAL A 71 -7.24 -0.70 23.02
CA VAL A 71 -7.45 -2.04 22.49
C VAL A 71 -8.28 -1.89 21.22
N PRO A 72 -7.67 -2.01 20.02
CA PRO A 72 -8.33 -1.85 18.73
C PRO A 72 -9.68 -2.57 18.60
N ALA A 73 -9.74 -3.82 19.05
CA ALA A 73 -10.93 -4.68 18.96
C ALA A 73 -12.17 -4.15 19.70
N LYS A 74 -12.01 -3.18 20.62
CA LYS A 74 -13.14 -2.48 21.25
C LYS A 74 -13.85 -1.50 20.30
N TYR A 75 -13.18 -1.07 19.23
CA TYR A 75 -13.63 0.03 18.36
C TYR A 75 -13.89 -0.43 16.91
N TYR A 76 -13.16 -1.43 16.43
CA TYR A 76 -13.32 -1.94 15.08
C TYR A 76 -12.94 -3.42 14.99
N THR A 77 -13.61 -4.14 14.08
CA THR A 77 -13.33 -5.55 13.79
C THR A 77 -12.28 -5.63 12.68
N TYR A 78 -11.24 -6.41 12.92
CA TYR A 78 -10.22 -6.72 11.93
C TYR A 78 -9.55 -8.05 12.29
N LYS A 79 -8.83 -8.65 11.34
CA LYS A 79 -8.02 -9.84 11.56
C LYS A 79 -6.59 -9.52 11.13
N ALA A 80 -5.68 -9.38 12.09
CA ALA A 80 -4.27 -9.25 11.80
C ALA A 80 -3.73 -10.57 11.26
N ASN A 81 -2.89 -10.50 10.22
CA ASN A 81 -2.07 -11.64 9.81
C ASN A 81 -0.98 -11.88 10.85
N ASP A 82 -0.46 -13.09 10.91
CA ASP A 82 0.67 -13.41 11.79
C ASP A 82 1.94 -12.65 11.36
N ALA A 83 2.81 -12.29 12.30
CA ALA A 83 4.02 -11.52 11.99
C ALA A 83 4.93 -12.23 10.96
N SER A 84 4.97 -13.56 10.97
CA SER A 84 5.70 -14.36 9.98
C SER A 84 5.13 -14.23 8.56
N GLU A 85 3.81 -14.08 8.43
CA GLU A 85 3.17 -13.83 7.14
C GLU A 85 3.48 -12.41 6.68
N VAL A 86 3.41 -11.43 7.58
CA VAL A 86 3.76 -10.02 7.30
C VAL A 86 5.19 -9.92 6.76
N LYS A 87 6.15 -10.63 7.39
CA LYS A 87 7.56 -10.67 6.94
C LYS A 87 7.72 -11.13 5.51
N ASN A 88 6.93 -12.12 5.09
CA ASN A 88 7.05 -12.75 3.77
C ASN A 88 6.26 -12.02 2.69
N TYR A 89 5.12 -11.42 3.03
CA TYR A 89 4.18 -10.89 2.03
C TYR A 89 4.28 -9.39 1.82
N VAL A 90 4.68 -8.59 2.82
CA VAL A 90 4.67 -7.12 2.68
C VAL A 90 5.60 -6.65 1.55
N THR A 91 6.75 -7.28 1.35
CA THR A 91 7.69 -6.91 0.27
C THR A 91 7.14 -7.15 -1.13
N ALA A 92 6.23 -8.11 -1.27
CA ALA A 92 5.57 -8.43 -2.54
C ALA A 92 4.21 -7.72 -2.71
N ALA A 93 3.57 -7.32 -1.61
CA ALA A 93 2.19 -6.86 -1.57
C ALA A 93 2.00 -5.41 -1.10
N ALA A 94 3.07 -4.68 -0.75
CA ALA A 94 3.04 -3.25 -0.49
C ALA A 94 3.84 -2.46 -1.54
N GLY A 95 3.31 -1.31 -1.99
CA GLY A 95 3.98 -0.42 -2.93
C GLY A 95 3.05 0.21 -3.96
N ALA A 96 3.41 1.40 -4.44
CA ALA A 96 2.59 2.20 -5.35
C ALA A 96 2.35 1.56 -6.73
N THR A 97 3.15 0.57 -7.12
CA THR A 97 3.08 -0.09 -8.43
C THR A 97 2.21 -1.35 -8.44
N LEU A 98 1.63 -1.73 -7.31
CA LEU A 98 0.80 -2.93 -7.22
C LEU A 98 -0.60 -2.66 -7.75
N LYS A 99 -1.01 -3.43 -8.76
CA LYS A 99 -2.37 -3.39 -9.29
C LYS A 99 -3.31 -4.12 -8.34
N MET A 100 -4.10 -3.38 -7.58
CA MET A 100 -5.16 -3.94 -6.75
C MET A 100 -6.38 -4.27 -7.62
N SER A 101 -6.79 -5.53 -7.63
CA SER A 101 -8.03 -5.96 -8.29
C SER A 101 -9.16 -6.12 -7.28
N TYR A 102 -10.35 -5.65 -7.64
CA TYR A 102 -11.55 -5.77 -6.83
C TYR A 102 -11.92 -7.25 -6.56
N GLY A 103 -12.45 -7.54 -5.37
CA GLY A 103 -13.11 -8.83 -5.09
C GLY A 103 -12.42 -9.80 -4.11
N SER A 104 -11.39 -9.38 -3.37
CA SER A 104 -10.76 -10.21 -2.32
C SER A 104 -10.47 -9.38 -1.06
N GLY A 105 -11.53 -8.88 -0.39
CA GLY A 105 -11.40 -8.06 0.82
C GLY A 105 -11.18 -6.56 0.56
N ILE A 106 -11.19 -6.13 -0.70
CA ILE A 106 -11.14 -4.73 -1.12
C ILE A 106 -12.55 -4.32 -1.53
N SER A 107 -13.21 -3.49 -0.71
CA SER A 107 -14.49 -2.87 -1.03
C SER A 107 -14.35 -1.89 -2.18
N LYS A 108 -15.35 -1.81 -3.05
CA LYS A 108 -15.38 -0.85 -4.16
C LYS A 108 -15.34 0.57 -3.57
N SER A 109 -14.23 1.28 -3.71
CA SER A 109 -14.21 2.72 -3.42
C SER A 109 -15.15 3.42 -4.41
N ARG A 110 -16.02 4.28 -3.90
CA ARG A 110 -16.80 5.21 -4.73
C ARG A 110 -15.81 6.15 -5.40
N SER A 111 -15.89 6.32 -6.71
CA SER A 111 -15.13 7.34 -7.44
C SER A 111 -15.45 8.71 -6.83
N VAL A 112 -14.46 9.38 -6.25
CA VAL A 112 -14.62 10.72 -5.65
C VAL A 112 -14.46 11.73 -6.78
N SER A 113 -15.55 12.39 -7.18
CA SER A 113 -15.46 13.55 -8.07
C SER A 113 -14.97 14.78 -7.30
N PHE A 114 -14.21 15.66 -7.96
CA PHE A 114 -13.87 17.00 -7.43
C PHE A 114 -15.17 17.77 -7.14
N GLY A 115 -15.65 17.70 -5.89
CA GLY A 115 -16.95 18.23 -5.49
C GLY A 115 -17.60 17.49 -4.32
N ASP A 116 -17.08 16.32 -3.92
CA ASP A 116 -17.60 15.59 -2.75
C ASP A 116 -17.27 16.36 -1.45
N THR A 117 -18.31 16.79 -0.73
CA THR A 117 -18.21 17.61 0.50
C THR A 117 -18.32 16.79 1.78
N ASP A 118 -18.56 15.48 1.63
CA ASP A 118 -18.53 14.51 2.72
C ASP A 118 -17.07 14.32 3.19
N ARG A 119 -16.75 14.94 4.32
CA ARG A 119 -15.44 14.87 4.98
C ARG A 119 -15.06 13.49 5.54
N GLN A 120 -15.77 12.42 5.19
CA GLN A 120 -15.53 11.06 5.70
C GLN A 120 -14.84 10.12 4.69
N THR A 121 -14.54 10.57 3.47
CA THR A 121 -13.94 9.70 2.44
C THR A 121 -12.41 9.77 2.43
N THR A 122 -11.71 8.64 2.62
CA THR A 122 -10.24 8.54 2.69
C THR A 122 -9.60 7.56 1.69
N GLY A 123 -10.30 7.16 0.63
CA GLY A 123 -9.81 6.17 -0.34
C GLY A 123 -9.66 6.72 -1.76
N ILE A 124 -8.43 6.77 -2.26
CA ILE A 124 -8.13 6.88 -3.71
C ILE A 124 -8.00 5.46 -4.23
N CYS A 125 -8.97 4.99 -5.00
CA CYS A 125 -8.79 3.83 -5.88
C CYS A 125 -9.67 4.01 -7.11
N ASP A 126 -9.11 4.57 -8.18
CA ASP A 126 -9.48 4.18 -9.53
C ASP A 126 -8.35 4.53 -10.51
N PHE A 127 -7.58 3.54 -10.95
CA PHE A 127 -6.93 3.57 -12.26
C PHE A 127 -7.41 2.35 -13.05
N THR A 128 -8.72 2.15 -13.05
CA THR A 128 -9.41 1.32 -14.04
C THR A 128 -10.23 2.21 -14.96
N GLU A 129 -9.71 3.38 -15.36
CA GLU A 129 -10.02 3.79 -16.71
C GLU A 129 -9.38 2.76 -17.63
N ALA A 130 -10.21 1.92 -18.25
CA ALA A 130 -9.76 1.10 -19.38
C ALA A 130 -9.04 2.05 -20.33
N ALA A 131 -7.73 1.86 -20.51
CA ALA A 131 -6.90 2.77 -21.30
C ALA A 131 -7.61 2.97 -22.64
N SER A 132 -7.93 4.23 -22.95
CA SER A 132 -8.70 4.54 -24.13
C SER A 132 -7.83 4.33 -25.36
N VAL A 133 -8.44 3.88 -26.46
CA VAL A 133 -7.71 3.71 -27.73
C VAL A 133 -7.35 5.10 -28.25
N LEU A 134 -6.05 5.42 -28.28
CA LEU A 134 -5.56 6.68 -28.86
C LEU A 134 -5.45 6.58 -30.38
N SER A 135 -4.95 5.44 -30.87
CA SER A 135 -4.82 5.22 -32.32
C SER A 135 -4.89 3.75 -32.68
N THR A 136 -5.38 3.47 -33.88
CA THR A 136 -5.29 2.16 -34.51
C THR A 136 -4.76 2.34 -35.93
N ARG A 137 -3.65 1.67 -36.25
CA ARG A 137 -2.96 1.75 -37.53
C ARG A 137 -2.88 0.36 -38.15
N ILE A 138 -3.16 0.27 -39.45
CA ILE A 138 -3.21 -1.00 -40.17
C ILE A 138 -2.02 -1.04 -41.13
N PHE A 139 -1.31 -2.16 -41.12
CA PHE A 139 -0.16 -2.38 -41.99
C PHE A 139 -0.36 -3.65 -42.80
N THR A 140 0.09 -3.62 -44.05
CA THR A 140 0.29 -4.82 -44.86
C THR A 140 1.45 -5.64 -44.29
N LEU A 141 1.58 -6.91 -44.71
CA LEU A 141 2.76 -7.74 -44.36
C LEU A 141 4.10 -7.13 -44.79
N LYS A 142 4.10 -6.29 -45.83
CA LYS A 142 5.28 -5.59 -46.32
C LYS A 142 5.63 -4.36 -45.47
N GLY A 143 4.84 -4.03 -44.45
CA GLY A 143 5.07 -2.90 -43.56
C GLY A 143 4.47 -1.57 -44.05
N ASN A 144 3.81 -1.53 -45.21
CA ASN A 144 3.13 -0.33 -45.69
C ASN A 144 1.86 -0.09 -44.88
N GLU A 145 1.68 1.14 -44.39
CA GLU A 145 0.45 1.57 -43.70
C GLU A 145 -0.69 1.76 -44.71
N VAL A 146 -1.89 1.32 -44.32
CA VAL A 146 -3.11 1.40 -45.11
C VAL A 146 -4.25 1.91 -44.24
N GLN A 147 -5.21 2.61 -44.85
CA GLN A 147 -6.35 3.19 -44.12
C GLN A 147 -7.41 2.16 -43.75
N THR A 148 -7.46 1.02 -44.45
CA THR A 148 -8.45 -0.05 -44.24
C THR A 148 -7.83 -1.43 -44.42
N LEU A 149 -8.43 -2.45 -43.79
CA LEU A 149 -8.00 -3.85 -43.95
C LEU A 149 -8.05 -4.25 -45.42
N GLN A 150 -6.94 -4.78 -45.93
CA GLN A 150 -6.82 -5.33 -47.29
C GLN A 150 -7.18 -6.83 -47.28
N PRO A 151 -7.67 -7.40 -48.39
CA PRO A 151 -7.81 -8.85 -48.51
C PRO A 151 -6.49 -9.57 -48.17
N GLY A 152 -6.58 -10.65 -47.41
CA GLY A 152 -5.44 -11.37 -46.87
C GLY A 152 -5.02 -10.91 -45.47
N LEU A 153 -3.75 -11.14 -45.12
CA LEU A 153 -3.23 -10.94 -43.77
C LEU A 153 -2.78 -9.49 -43.54
N ASN A 154 -3.30 -8.88 -42.48
CA ASN A 154 -2.99 -7.52 -42.04
C ASN A 154 -2.37 -7.54 -40.64
N ILE A 155 -1.59 -6.52 -40.32
CA ILE A 155 -1.05 -6.26 -38.98
C ILE A 155 -1.73 -5.01 -38.45
N VAL A 156 -2.52 -5.14 -37.39
CA VAL A 156 -3.21 -4.03 -36.73
C VAL A 156 -2.43 -3.68 -35.47
N LYS A 157 -2.01 -2.42 -35.35
CA LYS A 157 -1.37 -1.86 -34.15
C LYS A 157 -2.32 -0.89 -33.46
N THR A 158 -2.63 -1.11 -32.20
CA THR A 158 -3.49 -0.23 -31.39
C THR A 158 -2.67 0.34 -30.23
N THR A 159 -2.54 1.66 -30.17
CA THR A 159 -1.88 2.35 -29.07
C THR A 159 -2.92 2.92 -28.11
N TYR A 160 -2.69 2.70 -26.82
CA TYR A 160 -3.60 3.07 -25.73
C TYR A 160 -3.09 4.28 -24.95
N SER A 161 -3.97 4.91 -24.18
CA SER A 161 -3.68 6.14 -23.41
C SER A 161 -2.64 5.95 -22.31
N ASP A 162 -2.36 4.71 -21.92
CA ASP A 162 -1.33 4.33 -20.95
C ASP A 162 0.05 4.07 -21.59
N GLY A 163 0.19 4.30 -22.90
CA GLY A 163 1.42 4.09 -23.66
C GLY A 163 1.63 2.64 -24.12
N HIS A 164 0.75 1.70 -23.76
CA HIS A 164 0.79 0.34 -24.26
C HIS A 164 0.43 0.29 -25.75
N THR A 165 1.03 -0.65 -26.50
CA THR A 165 0.69 -0.91 -27.90
C THR A 165 0.44 -2.40 -28.12
N ASP A 166 -0.79 -2.73 -28.52
CA ASP A 166 -1.15 -4.07 -28.97
C ASP A 166 -0.87 -4.25 -30.46
N VAL A 167 -0.39 -5.43 -30.84
CA VAL A 167 -0.20 -5.82 -32.25
C VAL A 167 -0.94 -7.12 -32.52
N LYS A 168 -1.89 -7.09 -33.45
CA LYS A 168 -2.72 -8.24 -33.83
C LYS A 168 -2.59 -8.55 -35.31
N LYS A 169 -2.59 -9.85 -35.65
CA LYS A 169 -2.68 -10.31 -37.03
C LYS A 169 -4.15 -10.55 -37.37
N VAL A 170 -4.64 -9.89 -38.41
CA VAL A 170 -6.05 -9.95 -38.83
C VAL A 170 -6.13 -10.45 -40.27
N LEU A 171 -6.77 -11.60 -40.48
CA LEU A 171 -7.04 -12.16 -41.80
C LEU A 171 -8.40 -11.64 -42.29
N LYS A 172 -8.40 -10.86 -43.36
CA LYS A 172 -9.63 -10.44 -44.06
C LYS A 172 -9.83 -11.35 -45.26
N LYS A 173 -10.99 -12.01 -45.31
CA LYS A 173 -11.42 -12.81 -46.46
C LYS A 173 -11.76 -11.91 -47.64
#